data_AF-A0A0F6PAD3-F1
#
_entry.id   AF-A0A0F6PAD3-F1
#
_cell.length_a   1.000
_cell.length_b   1.000
_cell.length_c   1.000
_cell.angle_alpha   90.00
_cell.angle_beta   90.00
_cell.angle_gamma   90.00
#
_symmetry.space_group_name_H-M   'P 1'
#
loop_
_entity.id
_entity.type
_entity.pdbx_description
1 polymer ?
#
loop_
_entity_poly.entity_id
_entity_poly.type
_entity_poly.pdbx_seq_one_letter_code
_entity_poly.pdbx_strand_id
1 'polypeptide(L)'
;AIAILGALSIQGGPIFWVAGHRLHHAYTEDEEKDPYSARKGFWWSHILWIFYPRSEFFDYDLYQRYAPDLARDPFYMWLNRYFILLQIPVALCLYALGGWSFIVYGVFLRSVILWHTTWLINSVTHLWGYRTFESNDNSRNLWWAAILTYGEGWHNNHHAYPHVARCGWQWW
;
A
#
# COMPACT_ATOMS: atom_id res chain seq x y z
N ALA A 1 -17.20 5.36 2.33
CA ALA A 1 -16.40 6.58 2.07
C ALA A 1 -14.90 6.27 2.00
N ILE A 2 -14.27 5.82 3.09
CA ILE A 2 -12.80 5.59 3.16
C ILE A 2 -12.28 4.66 2.05
N ALA A 3 -12.96 3.55 1.77
CA ALA A 3 -12.55 2.64 0.70
C ALA A 3 -12.47 3.29 -0.69
N ILE A 4 -13.39 4.21 -1.01
CA ILE A 4 -13.39 4.95 -2.29
C ILE A 4 -12.19 5.89 -2.35
N LEU A 5 -11.88 6.59 -1.25
CA LEU A 5 -10.68 7.43 -1.15
C LEU A 5 -9.40 6.58 -1.30
N GLY A 6 -9.37 5.40 -0.68
CA GLY A 6 -8.29 4.43 -0.85
C GLY A 6 -8.15 3.97 -2.31
N ALA A 7 -9.25 3.69 -3.00
CA ALA A 7 -9.23 3.31 -4.42
C ALA A 7 -8.75 4.45 -5.34
N LEU A 8 -8.98 5.72 -4.97
CA LEU A 8 -8.47 6.88 -5.69
C LEU A 8 -6.94 7.02 -5.62
N SER A 9 -6.26 6.29 -4.74
CA SER A 9 -4.79 6.25 -4.63
C SER A 9 -4.10 5.51 -5.78
N ILE A 10 -4.84 4.74 -6.57
CA ILE A 10 -4.33 3.93 -7.69
C ILE A 10 -3.24 2.93 -7.24
N GLN A 11 -3.36 2.34 -6.05
CA GLN A 11 -2.44 1.29 -5.57
C GLN A 11 -2.97 -0.14 -5.78
N GLY A 12 -3.92 -0.29 -6.71
CA GLY A 12 -4.72 -1.50 -6.85
C GLY A 12 -6.09 -1.36 -6.18
N GLY A 13 -6.94 -2.34 -6.45
CA GLY A 13 -8.24 -2.44 -5.79
C GLY A 13 -8.12 -2.82 -4.31
N PRO A 14 -9.16 -2.57 -3.49
CA PRO A 14 -9.12 -2.89 -2.06
C PRO A 14 -8.83 -4.37 -1.74
N ILE A 15 -9.34 -5.31 -2.56
CA ILE A 15 -9.09 -6.74 -2.33
C ILE A 15 -7.63 -7.06 -2.64
N PHE A 16 -7.09 -6.56 -3.76
CA PHE A 16 -5.68 -6.70 -4.11
C PHE A 16 -4.76 -6.16 -3.01
N TRP A 17 -5.02 -4.92 -2.55
CA TRP A 17 -4.19 -4.26 -1.55
C TRP A 17 -4.24 -5.00 -0.20
N VAL A 18 -5.43 -5.35 0.28
CA VAL A 18 -5.61 -6.07 1.56
C VAL A 18 -5.03 -7.49 1.49
N ALA A 19 -5.21 -8.20 0.37
CA ALA A 19 -4.63 -9.52 0.18
C ALA A 19 -3.09 -9.47 0.23
N GLY A 20 -2.47 -8.55 -0.53
CA GLY A 20 -1.03 -8.35 -0.53
C GLY A 20 -0.49 -7.96 0.85
N HIS A 21 -1.16 -7.02 1.53
CA HIS A 21 -0.78 -6.58 2.86
C HIS A 21 -0.87 -7.69 3.91
N ARG A 22 -1.97 -8.46 3.94
CA ARG A 22 -2.11 -9.61 4.84
C ARG A 22 -1.06 -10.67 4.59
N LEU A 23 -0.72 -10.90 3.32
CA LEU A 23 0.29 -11.86 2.95
C LEU A 23 1.69 -11.43 3.38
N HIS A 24 2.00 -10.13 3.24
CA HIS A 24 3.22 -9.55 3.78
C HIS A 24 3.29 -9.70 5.30
N HIS A 25 2.24 -9.40 6.07
CA HIS A 25 2.25 -9.63 7.53
C HIS A 25 2.40 -11.10 7.91
N ALA A 26 1.79 -12.01 7.14
CA ALA A 26 1.86 -13.44 7.40
C ALA A 26 3.24 -14.05 7.12
N TYR A 27 3.97 -13.49 6.15
CA TYR A 27 5.24 -14.04 5.68
C TYR A 27 6.32 -12.98 5.54
N THR A 28 6.34 -11.99 6.43
CA THR A 28 7.21 -10.82 6.31
C THR A 28 8.64 -11.25 6.03
N GLU A 29 9.21 -10.69 4.96
CA GLU A 29 10.58 -10.99 4.49
C GLU A 29 10.83 -12.39 3.91
N ASP A 30 9.85 -13.27 3.81
CA ASP A 30 9.96 -14.50 3.02
C ASP A 30 10.15 -14.12 1.55
N GLU A 31 11.28 -14.49 0.96
CA GLU A 31 11.61 -14.14 -0.42
C GLU A 31 10.54 -14.61 -1.42
N GLU A 32 9.88 -15.73 -1.15
CA GLU A 32 8.93 -16.31 -2.08
C GLU A 32 7.48 -15.95 -1.76
N LYS A 33 7.11 -15.84 -0.49
CA LYS A 33 5.72 -15.65 -0.09
C LYS A 33 5.35 -14.19 0.15
N ASP A 34 6.30 -13.32 0.51
CA ASP A 34 6.06 -11.89 0.64
C ASP A 34 6.28 -11.19 -0.72
N PRO A 35 5.23 -10.60 -1.32
CA PRO A 35 5.33 -10.00 -2.64
C PRO A 35 6.40 -8.90 -2.73
N TYR A 36 6.64 -8.18 -1.63
CA TYR A 36 7.59 -7.07 -1.56
C TYR A 36 8.65 -7.28 -0.47
N SER A 37 9.09 -8.54 -0.30
CA SER A 37 10.14 -8.92 0.65
C SER A 37 11.37 -8.01 0.59
N ALA A 38 11.72 -7.41 1.73
CA ALA A 38 12.92 -6.60 1.88
C ALA A 38 14.23 -7.40 1.77
N ARG A 39 14.18 -8.73 1.97
CA ARG A 39 15.36 -9.60 1.77
C ARG A 39 15.80 -9.70 0.31
N LYS A 40 14.88 -9.51 -0.63
CA LYS A 40 15.20 -9.36 -2.07
C LYS A 40 15.85 -7.99 -2.39
N GLY A 41 16.04 -7.14 -1.39
CA GLY A 41 16.76 -5.87 -1.48
C GLY A 41 15.85 -4.64 -1.54
N PHE A 42 16.47 -3.47 -1.42
CA PHE A 42 15.78 -2.17 -1.40
C PHE A 42 14.92 -1.95 -2.64
N TRP A 43 15.47 -2.17 -3.84
CA TRP A 43 14.73 -1.93 -5.08
C TRP A 43 13.59 -2.91 -5.29
N TRP A 44 13.75 -4.16 -4.82
CA TRP A 44 12.66 -5.14 -4.86
C TRP A 44 11.48 -4.70 -4.01
N SER A 45 11.70 -4.46 -2.72
CA SER A 45 10.67 -3.99 -1.79
C SER A 45 10.08 -2.63 -2.16
N HIS A 46 10.84 -1.77 -2.85
CA HIS A 46 10.38 -0.45 -3.26
C HIS A 46 9.56 -0.44 -4.56
N ILE A 47 9.93 -1.19 -5.61
CA ILE A 47 9.22 -1.08 -6.89
C ILE A 47 9.32 -2.30 -7.81
N LEU A 48 10.43 -3.07 -7.76
CA LEU A 48 10.64 -4.10 -8.77
C LEU A 48 9.60 -5.22 -8.72
N TRP A 49 8.99 -5.48 -7.57
CA TRP A 49 7.90 -6.47 -7.44
C TRP A 49 6.73 -6.25 -8.41
N ILE A 50 6.50 -5.01 -8.87
CA ILE A 50 5.47 -4.69 -9.86
C ILE A 50 5.89 -5.10 -11.28
N PHE A 51 7.18 -5.00 -11.60
CA PHE A 51 7.71 -5.33 -12.93
C PHE A 51 7.91 -6.82 -13.15
N TYR A 52 7.87 -7.63 -12.09
CA TYR A 52 7.97 -9.09 -12.13
C TYR A 52 6.72 -9.72 -11.49
N PRO A 53 5.52 -9.52 -12.09
CA PRO A 53 4.28 -9.98 -11.50
C PRO A 53 4.25 -11.50 -11.43
N ARG A 54 3.89 -12.02 -10.25
CA ARG A 54 3.61 -13.44 -10.05
C ARG A 54 2.12 -13.65 -9.91
N SER A 55 1.59 -14.69 -10.54
CA SER A 55 0.15 -14.96 -10.58
C SER A 55 -0.43 -15.08 -9.16
N GLU A 56 0.31 -15.64 -8.21
CA GLU A 56 -0.16 -15.80 -6.83
C GLU A 56 -0.54 -14.47 -6.14
N PHE A 57 -0.02 -13.33 -6.61
CA PHE A 57 -0.29 -12.00 -6.05
C PHE A 57 -1.10 -11.10 -6.98
N PHE A 58 -1.09 -11.33 -8.29
CA PHE A 58 -1.73 -10.45 -9.27
C PHE A 58 -2.98 -11.05 -9.93
N ASP A 59 -3.18 -12.36 -9.85
CA ASP A 59 -4.39 -13.01 -10.33
C ASP A 59 -5.48 -12.96 -9.25
N TYR A 60 -6.61 -12.33 -9.57
CA TYR A 60 -7.76 -12.19 -8.68
C TYR A 60 -8.23 -13.53 -8.12
N ASP A 61 -8.29 -14.56 -8.97
CA ASP A 61 -8.81 -15.85 -8.56
C ASP A 61 -7.92 -16.51 -7.50
N LEU A 62 -6.64 -16.18 -7.50
CA LEU A 62 -5.66 -16.67 -6.53
C LEU A 62 -5.57 -15.79 -5.28
N TYR A 63 -5.44 -14.47 -5.42
CA TYR A 63 -5.17 -13.61 -4.25
C TYR A 63 -6.41 -13.35 -3.39
N GLN A 64 -7.64 -13.45 -3.95
CA GLN A 64 -8.86 -13.15 -3.20
C GLN A 64 -9.01 -14.02 -1.94
N ARG A 65 -8.39 -15.21 -1.92
CA ARG A 65 -8.38 -16.13 -0.77
C ARG A 65 -7.74 -15.53 0.49
N TYR A 66 -6.90 -14.51 0.35
CA TYR A 66 -6.27 -13.80 1.48
C TYR A 66 -7.13 -12.64 2.00
N ALA A 67 -8.17 -12.24 1.25
CA ALA A 67 -9.14 -11.22 1.65
C ALA A 67 -10.61 -11.70 1.47
N PRO A 68 -10.99 -12.88 2.02
CA PRO A 68 -12.28 -13.50 1.74
C PRO A 68 -13.47 -12.71 2.31
N ASP A 69 -13.24 -11.92 3.35
CA ASP A 69 -14.20 -10.99 3.93
C ASP A 69 -14.58 -9.87 2.95
N LEU A 70 -13.60 -9.30 2.23
CA LEU A 70 -13.88 -8.29 1.20
C LEU A 70 -14.39 -8.92 -0.09
N ALA A 71 -13.90 -10.11 -0.46
CA ALA A 71 -14.28 -10.79 -1.70
C ALA A 71 -15.74 -11.27 -1.70
N ARG A 72 -16.41 -11.32 -0.54
CA ARG A 72 -17.84 -11.65 -0.41
C ARG A 72 -18.76 -10.45 -0.55
N ASP A 73 -18.21 -9.24 -0.50
CA ASP A 73 -18.99 -8.00 -0.54
C ASP A 73 -19.00 -7.43 -1.97
N PRO A 74 -20.19 -7.32 -2.62
CA PRO A 74 -20.30 -6.79 -3.97
C PRO A 74 -19.73 -5.38 -4.15
N PHE A 75 -19.79 -4.54 -3.12
CA PHE A 75 -19.23 -3.19 -3.18
C PHE A 75 -17.70 -3.23 -3.29
N TYR A 76 -17.03 -4.04 -2.49
CA TYR A 76 -15.56 -4.19 -2.56
C TYR A 76 -15.12 -4.89 -3.85
N MET A 77 -15.89 -5.86 -4.35
CA MET A 77 -15.64 -6.48 -5.65
C MET A 77 -15.74 -5.47 -6.80
N TRP A 78 -16.81 -4.65 -6.82
CA TRP A 78 -16.98 -3.58 -7.80
C TRP A 78 -15.81 -2.59 -7.73
N LEU A 79 -15.46 -2.15 -6.52
CA LEU A 79 -14.39 -1.20 -6.31
C LEU A 79 -13.03 -1.80 -6.73
N ASN A 80 -12.79 -3.08 -6.45
CA ASN A 80 -11.58 -3.77 -6.85
C ASN A 80 -11.41 -3.86 -8.37
N ARG A 81 -12.52 -4.07 -9.09
CA ARG A 81 -12.52 -4.16 -10.54
C ARG A 81 -12.39 -2.80 -11.23
N TYR A 82 -13.00 -1.75 -10.67
CA TYR A 82 -13.19 -0.48 -11.37
C TYR A 82 -12.44 0.71 -10.75
N PHE A 83 -11.54 0.49 -9.77
CA PHE A 83 -10.83 1.58 -9.07
C PHE A 83 -10.16 2.59 -10.02
N ILE A 84 -9.58 2.16 -11.14
CA ILE A 84 -8.95 3.05 -12.13
C ILE A 84 -9.97 3.98 -12.78
N LEU A 85 -11.20 3.49 -13.04
CA LEU A 85 -12.26 4.28 -13.68
C LEU A 85 -12.71 5.46 -12.80
N LEU A 86 -12.45 5.41 -11.48
CA LEU A 86 -12.72 6.53 -10.58
C LEU A 86 -11.87 7.77 -10.91
N GLN A 87 -10.76 7.62 -11.65
CA GLN A 87 -9.96 8.76 -12.09
C GLN A 87 -10.63 9.55 -13.22
N ILE A 88 -11.58 8.98 -13.95
CA ILE A 88 -12.29 9.67 -15.04
C ILE A 88 -13.02 10.92 -14.53
N PRO A 89 -13.94 10.83 -13.55
CA PRO A 89 -14.62 12.03 -13.04
C PRO A 89 -13.64 13.02 -12.40
N VAL A 90 -12.58 12.54 -11.74
CA VAL A 90 -11.53 13.40 -11.17
C VAL A 90 -10.80 14.18 -12.26
N ALA A 91 -10.37 13.50 -13.33
CA ALA A 91 -9.68 14.11 -14.46
C ALA A 91 -10.55 15.13 -15.19
N LEU A 92 -11.84 14.83 -15.39
CA LEU A 92 -12.80 15.77 -15.99
C LEU A 92 -12.98 17.03 -15.14
N CYS A 93 -13.09 16.88 -13.82
CA CYS A 93 -13.19 18.02 -12.91
C CYS A 93 -11.90 18.87 -12.95
N LEU A 94 -10.73 18.23 -12.88
CA LEU A 94 -9.43 18.92 -12.96
C LEU A 94 -9.24 19.64 -14.30
N TYR A 95 -9.66 19.01 -15.39
CA TYR A 95 -9.62 19.62 -16.71
C TYR A 95 -10.49 20.87 -16.80
N ALA A 96 -11.71 20.81 -16.26
CA ALA A 96 -12.61 21.96 -16.22
C ALA A 96 -12.04 23.12 -15.39
N LEU A 97 -11.25 22.84 -14.35
CA LEU A 97 -10.67 23.85 -13.46
C LEU A 97 -9.38 24.47 -13.99
N GLY A 98 -8.54 23.71 -14.71
CA GLY A 98 -7.23 24.20 -15.12
C GLY A 98 -6.57 23.44 -16.27
N GLY A 99 -7.37 22.74 -17.08
CA GLY A 99 -6.94 22.06 -18.28
C GLY A 99 -5.97 20.90 -18.03
N TRP A 100 -5.13 20.62 -19.03
CA TRP A 100 -4.19 19.49 -19.01
C TRP A 100 -3.16 19.57 -17.88
N SER A 101 -2.69 20.76 -17.52
CA SER A 101 -1.76 20.93 -16.41
C SER A 101 -2.33 20.36 -15.12
N PHE A 102 -3.60 20.64 -14.82
CA PHE A 102 -4.25 20.13 -13.61
C PHE A 102 -4.41 18.61 -13.61
N ILE A 103 -4.63 17.98 -14.77
CA ILE A 103 -4.60 16.51 -14.88
C ILE A 103 -3.20 15.97 -14.60
N VAL A 104 -2.17 16.55 -15.23
CA VAL A 104 -0.77 16.09 -15.07
C VAL A 104 -0.36 16.14 -13.60
N TYR A 105 -0.62 17.25 -12.91
CA TYR A 105 -0.27 17.39 -11.49
C TYR A 105 -1.22 16.60 -10.57
N GLY A 106 -2.52 16.72 -10.77
CA GLY A 106 -3.55 16.20 -9.85
C GLY A 106 -3.87 14.71 -9.99
N VAL A 107 -3.55 14.08 -11.13
CA VAL A 107 -3.72 12.64 -11.35
C VAL A 107 -2.37 11.95 -11.42
N PHE A 108 -1.52 12.30 -12.38
CA PHE A 108 -0.31 11.53 -12.66
C PHE A 108 0.80 11.77 -11.64
N LEU A 109 1.26 13.02 -11.48
CA LEU A 109 2.33 13.33 -10.55
C LEU A 109 1.95 13.00 -9.11
N ARG A 110 0.72 13.36 -8.70
CA ARG A 110 0.15 12.97 -7.40
C ARG A 110 0.28 11.47 -7.16
N SER A 111 -0.11 10.64 -8.13
CA SER A 111 -0.11 9.18 -7.96
C SER A 111 1.31 8.63 -7.87
N VAL A 112 2.25 9.12 -8.69
CA VAL A 112 3.67 8.71 -8.62
C VAL A 112 4.28 9.06 -7.26
N ILE A 113 4.06 10.27 -6.75
CA ILE A 113 4.53 10.69 -5.42
C ILE A 113 3.92 9.79 -4.33
N LEU A 114 2.61 9.53 -4.41
CA LEU A 114 1.91 8.69 -3.45
C LEU A 114 2.43 7.23 -3.46
N TRP A 115 2.72 6.69 -4.64
CA TRP A 115 3.28 5.36 -4.78
C TRP A 115 4.66 5.27 -4.14
N HIS A 116 5.57 6.18 -4.47
CA HIS A 116 6.90 6.17 -3.88
C HIS A 116 6.88 6.38 -2.37
N THR A 117 6.01 7.24 -1.85
CA THR A 117 5.87 7.41 -0.39
C THR A 117 5.33 6.17 0.30
N THR A 118 4.37 5.46 -0.31
CA THR A 118 3.84 4.21 0.26
C THR A 118 4.90 3.10 0.19
N TRP A 119 5.53 2.90 -0.97
CA TRP A 119 6.55 1.86 -1.13
C TRP A 119 7.83 2.14 -0.34
N LEU A 120 8.07 3.40 0.03
CA LEU A 120 9.13 3.77 0.98
C LEU A 120 8.99 3.03 2.31
N ILE A 121 7.77 2.75 2.76
CA ILE A 121 7.53 2.00 3.99
C ILE A 121 8.04 0.57 3.82
N ASN A 122 7.63 -0.12 2.77
CA ASN A 122 8.09 -1.49 2.50
C ASN A 122 9.62 -1.60 2.37
N SER A 123 10.29 -0.57 1.83
CA SER A 123 11.73 -0.60 1.63
C SER A 123 12.53 -0.02 2.79
N VAL A 124 12.38 1.27 3.08
CA VAL A 124 13.22 1.98 4.04
C VAL A 124 12.94 1.50 5.46
N THR A 125 11.67 1.32 5.84
CA THR A 125 11.34 0.95 7.22
C THR A 125 11.62 -0.51 7.54
N HIS A 126 12.03 -1.33 6.57
CA HIS A 126 12.61 -2.66 6.82
C HIS A 126 14.15 -2.65 6.90
N LEU A 127 14.80 -1.53 6.59
CA LEU A 127 16.27 -1.42 6.54
C LEU A 127 16.80 -0.46 7.61
N TRP A 128 16.13 0.66 7.85
CA TRP A 128 16.61 1.74 8.71
C TRP A 128 15.54 2.21 9.71
N GLY A 129 16.02 2.68 10.87
CA GLY A 129 15.18 3.10 11.99
C GLY A 129 15.42 2.28 13.25
N TYR A 130 14.55 2.47 14.24
CA TYR A 130 14.65 1.84 15.56
C TYR A 130 13.47 0.89 15.82
N ARG A 131 13.56 0.05 16.85
CA ARG A 131 12.45 -0.80 17.28
C ARG A 131 12.00 -0.42 18.67
N THR A 132 10.69 -0.31 18.85
CA THR A 132 10.05 -0.11 20.15
C THR A 132 9.56 -1.43 20.71
N PHE A 133 9.16 -2.36 19.84
CA PHE A 133 8.66 -3.68 20.20
C PHE A 133 9.49 -4.78 19.54
N GLU A 134 9.56 -5.92 20.21
CA GLU A 134 10.12 -7.14 19.63
C GLU A 134 9.19 -7.67 18.53
N SER A 135 9.76 -7.93 17.35
CA SER A 135 9.09 -8.56 16.20
C SER A 135 10.05 -9.55 15.55
N ASN A 136 9.50 -10.54 14.85
CA ASN A 136 10.27 -11.60 14.17
C ASN A 136 10.69 -11.21 12.73
N ASP A 137 10.64 -9.92 12.41
CA ASP A 137 10.96 -9.32 11.12
C ASP A 137 11.98 -8.18 11.27
N ASN A 138 12.31 -7.50 10.16
CA ASN A 138 13.12 -6.28 10.16
C ASN A 138 12.35 -4.97 10.09
N SER A 139 11.06 -4.94 10.42
CA SER A 139 10.32 -3.69 10.55
C SER A 139 10.96 -2.76 11.59
N ARG A 140 10.95 -1.46 11.30
CA ARG A 140 11.57 -0.39 12.08
C ARG A 140 10.70 0.85 12.05
N ASN A 141 10.67 1.58 13.15
CA ASN A 141 10.08 2.90 13.25
C ASN A 141 11.01 3.95 12.65
N LEU A 142 10.44 4.84 11.85
CA LEU A 142 11.10 5.96 11.22
C LEU A 142 10.20 7.20 11.23
N TRP A 143 10.35 8.02 12.27
CA TRP A 143 9.43 9.13 12.57
C TRP A 143 9.23 10.10 11.40
N TRP A 144 10.28 10.42 10.64
CA TRP A 144 10.15 11.37 9.53
C TRP A 144 9.37 10.76 8.35
N ALA A 145 9.41 9.44 8.17
CA ALA A 145 8.59 8.77 7.16
C ALA A 145 7.11 8.83 7.53
N ALA A 146 6.77 8.91 8.83
CA ALA A 146 5.39 9.08 9.27
C ALA A 146 4.79 10.43 8.82
N ILE A 147 5.61 11.47 8.63
CA ILE A 147 5.15 12.76 8.08
C ILE A 147 4.72 12.60 6.62
N LEU A 148 5.51 11.85 5.83
CA LEU A 148 5.24 11.63 4.40
C LEU A 148 4.07 10.68 4.16
N THR A 149 3.86 9.76 5.08
CA THR A 149 2.92 8.63 4.93
C THR A 149 1.72 8.72 5.85
N TYR A 150 1.53 9.87 6.51
CA TYR A 150 0.41 10.13 7.40
C TYR A 150 0.31 9.13 8.58
N GLY A 151 1.46 8.64 9.07
CA GLY A 151 1.54 7.77 10.25
C GLY A 151 2.22 6.42 10.03
N GLU A 152 2.35 5.96 8.79
CA GLU A 152 2.85 4.60 8.48
C GLU A 152 4.35 4.41 8.76
N GLY A 153 5.10 5.49 9.03
CA GLY A 153 6.50 5.42 9.47
C GLY A 153 6.69 4.71 10.82
N TRP A 154 5.62 4.51 11.60
CA TRP A 154 5.63 3.69 12.82
C TRP A 154 5.53 2.19 12.52
N HIS A 155 6.37 1.70 11.61
CA HIS A 155 6.19 0.38 10.99
C HIS A 155 6.50 -0.79 11.93
N ASN A 156 7.48 -0.67 12.83
CA ASN A 156 7.72 -1.71 13.84
C ASN A 156 6.57 -1.85 14.81
N ASN A 157 5.93 -0.73 15.17
CA ASN A 157 4.74 -0.76 16.02
C ASN A 157 3.57 -1.47 15.33
N HIS A 158 3.38 -1.17 14.04
CA HIS A 158 2.36 -1.78 13.20
C HIS A 158 2.58 -3.30 13.06
N HIS A 159 3.80 -3.74 12.75
CA HIS A 159 4.14 -5.16 12.64
C HIS A 159 4.01 -5.92 13.96
N ALA A 160 4.37 -5.30 15.09
CA ALA A 160 4.19 -5.91 16.41
C ALA A 160 2.72 -6.04 16.81
N TYR A 161 1.86 -5.11 16.39
CA TYR A 161 0.43 -5.07 16.75
C TYR A 161 -0.47 -4.71 15.55
N PRO A 162 -0.56 -5.58 14.53
CA PRO A 162 -1.22 -5.25 13.25
C PRO A 162 -2.75 -5.10 13.35
N HIS A 163 -3.33 -5.49 14.48
CA HIS A 163 -4.77 -5.33 14.77
C HIS A 163 -5.12 -3.98 15.41
N VAL A 164 -4.12 -3.16 15.75
CA VAL A 164 -4.33 -1.85 16.37
C VAL A 164 -4.43 -0.79 15.29
N ALA A 165 -5.52 -0.01 15.30
CA ALA A 165 -5.78 1.00 14.28
C ALA A 165 -4.77 2.17 14.27
N ARG A 166 -4.09 2.41 15.40
CA ARG A 166 -3.05 3.43 15.54
C ARG A 166 -1.66 2.82 15.33
N CYS A 167 -0.88 3.38 14.41
CA CYS A 167 0.53 2.98 14.22
C CYS A 167 1.44 3.65 15.26
N GLY A 168 1.15 4.91 15.62
CA GLY A 168 1.79 5.63 16.72
C GLY A 168 1.18 5.31 18.08
N TRP A 169 2.01 5.13 19.11
CA TRP A 169 1.57 4.88 20.49
C TRP A 169 1.57 6.12 21.37
N GLN A 170 2.38 7.12 21.02
CA GLN A 170 2.32 8.47 21.57
C GLN A 170 1.54 9.37 20.61
N TRP A 171 0.96 10.46 21.13
CA TRP A 171 0.19 11.40 20.32
C TRP A 171 1.08 12.34 19.48
N TRP A 172 2.37 12.41 19.81
CA TRP A 172 3.40 13.20 19.14
C TRP A 172 4.34 12.34 18.28
#